data_AF-A0A376FBA7-F1
#
_entry.id   AF-A0A376FBA7-F1
#
_cell.length_a   1.000
_cell.length_b   1.000
_cell.length_c   1.000
_cell.angle_alpha   90.00
_cell.angle_beta   90.00
_cell.angle_gamma   90.00
#
_symmetry.space_group_name_H-M   'P 1'
#
loop_
_entity.id
_entity.type
_entity.pdbx_description
1 polymer ?
#
loop_
_entity_poly.entity_id
_entity_poly.type
_entity_poly.pdbx_seq_one_letter_code
_entity_poly.pdbx_strand_id
1 'polypeptide(L)'
;MRIDNDLTPKVIQCDIHGHNGLAFSPDNQWMFTSDTPNGVIYRTPLDEKGEPGRREVFRQFKEGEGIPDGAAMDVEGCYWSALFDGWRIARFSPQGEQLEEYRMPVRCPTMVCFGGDDMKTLFITTTRENMDAEEMAKYPLSGAIFTLPVSVAGMKKSRFNRTLSRVNRDHVLARIAAQHLHGARDLAQFAQGFLHGCRFQVGLDIKVEHLFPRITMDRT
;
A
#
# COMPACT_ATOMS: atom_id res chain seq x y z
N MET A 1 -3.04 12.12 5.04
CA MET A 1 -4.22 12.00 5.92
C MET A 1 -4.22 10.61 6.53
N ARG A 2 -4.67 10.45 7.78
CA ARG A 2 -5.00 9.16 8.40
C ARG A 2 -6.52 9.05 8.54
N ILE A 3 -7.07 7.86 8.35
CA ILE A 3 -8.49 7.58 8.64
C ILE A 3 -8.51 6.68 9.87
N ASP A 4 -9.12 7.14 10.94
CA ASP A 4 -9.23 6.38 12.18
C ASP A 4 -10.31 5.28 12.05
N ASN A 5 -10.35 4.34 12.99
CA ASN A 5 -11.22 3.16 12.92
C ASN A 5 -12.72 3.50 12.89
N ASP A 6 -13.08 4.70 13.35
CA ASP A 6 -14.42 5.27 13.31
C ASP A 6 -14.75 5.99 11.99
N LEU A 7 -13.84 5.96 11.02
CA LEU A 7 -13.86 6.65 9.72
C LEU A 7 -13.64 8.16 9.80
N THR A 8 -13.15 8.68 10.93
CA THR A 8 -12.81 10.10 11.04
C THR A 8 -11.48 10.39 10.34
N PRO A 9 -11.45 11.30 9.35
CA PRO A 9 -10.21 11.70 8.71
C PRO A 9 -9.45 12.70 9.59
N LYS A 10 -8.13 12.49 9.73
CA LYS A 10 -7.20 13.40 10.40
C LYS A 10 -6.08 13.80 9.45
N VAL A 11 -5.85 15.10 9.30
CA VAL A 11 -4.68 15.61 8.58
C VAL A 11 -3.46 15.42 9.48
N ILE A 12 -2.46 14.71 8.96
CA ILE A 12 -1.21 14.39 9.68
C ILE A 12 -0.08 15.30 9.21
N GLN A 13 0.06 15.43 7.89
CA GLN A 13 1.05 16.25 7.20
C GLN A 13 0.33 16.88 5.99
N CYS A 14 0.62 18.15 5.71
CA CYS A 14 -0.04 18.94 4.66
C CYS A 14 0.94 19.64 3.71
N ASP A 15 2.24 19.42 3.89
CA ASP A 15 3.34 20.05 3.17
C ASP A 15 4.13 19.06 2.29
N ILE A 16 3.59 17.85 2.11
CA ILE A 16 4.10 16.83 1.16
C ILE A 16 3.41 17.06 -0.19
N HIS A 17 4.19 17.17 -1.26
CA HIS A 17 3.67 17.54 -2.59
C HIS A 17 3.15 16.32 -3.35
N GLY A 18 3.84 15.19 -3.28
CA GLY A 18 3.40 13.92 -3.86
C GLY A 18 3.60 12.79 -2.88
N HIS A 19 2.59 12.53 -2.06
CA HIS A 19 2.65 11.51 -1.01
C HIS A 19 2.56 10.10 -1.61
N ASN A 20 3.58 9.30 -1.35
CA ASN A 20 3.66 7.89 -1.73
C ASN A 20 4.35 7.06 -0.62
N GLY A 21 4.79 5.84 -0.94
CA GLY A 21 5.78 5.13 -0.13
C GLY A 21 5.38 4.75 1.29
N LEU A 22 4.10 4.75 1.65
CA LEU A 22 3.71 4.53 3.04
C LEU A 22 4.10 3.13 3.56
N ALA A 23 4.96 3.11 4.59
CA ALA A 23 5.36 1.90 5.29
C ALA A 23 5.58 2.14 6.79
N PHE A 24 5.60 1.08 7.58
CA PHE A 24 5.80 1.13 9.03
C PHE A 24 6.92 0.14 9.41
N SER A 25 7.74 0.52 10.38
CA SER A 25 8.77 -0.38 10.92
C SER A 25 8.13 -1.55 11.70
N PRO A 26 8.81 -2.71 11.80
CA PRO A 26 8.27 -3.89 12.51
C PRO A 26 7.96 -3.64 13.99
N ASP A 27 8.69 -2.74 14.63
CA ASP A 27 8.50 -2.32 16.03
C ASP A 27 7.41 -1.25 16.21
N ASN A 28 6.77 -0.80 15.12
CA ASN A 28 5.79 0.28 15.08
C ASN A 28 6.29 1.65 15.60
N GLN A 29 7.60 1.85 15.71
CA GLN A 29 8.16 3.12 16.17
C GLN A 29 8.32 4.15 15.05
N TRP A 30 8.25 3.74 13.79
CA TRP A 30 8.49 4.60 12.64
C TRP A 30 7.45 4.43 11.54
N MET A 31 6.98 5.55 11.01
CA MET A 31 6.24 5.65 9.75
C MET A 31 7.16 6.26 8.68
N PHE A 32 7.18 5.65 7.50
CA PHE A 32 7.94 6.13 6.35
C PHE A 32 6.99 6.58 5.24
N THR A 33 7.37 7.65 4.54
CA THR A 33 6.62 8.22 3.42
C THR A 33 7.57 8.85 2.43
N SER A 34 7.29 8.75 1.13
CA SER A 34 8.01 9.50 0.10
C SER A 34 7.25 10.77 -0.28
N ASP A 35 8.02 11.82 -0.60
CA ASP A 35 7.56 13.00 -1.32
C ASP A 35 8.20 13.00 -2.71
N THR A 36 7.49 12.41 -3.67
CA THR A 36 8.02 12.08 -5.00
C THR A 36 8.57 13.30 -5.74
N PRO A 37 7.88 14.46 -5.84
CA PRO A 37 8.41 15.65 -6.51
C PRO A 37 9.68 16.23 -5.86
N ASN A 38 9.84 16.06 -4.54
CA ASN A 38 11.00 16.54 -3.81
C ASN A 38 12.13 15.51 -3.72
N GLY A 39 11.96 14.32 -4.29
CA GLY A 39 13.01 13.31 -4.34
C GLY A 39 13.44 12.84 -2.94
N VAL A 40 12.53 12.78 -1.97
CA VAL A 40 12.90 12.53 -0.57
C VAL A 40 12.02 11.46 0.06
N ILE A 41 12.64 10.61 0.89
CA ILE A 41 11.94 9.72 1.83
C ILE A 41 12.09 10.34 3.21
N TYR A 42 10.98 10.46 3.91
CA TYR A 42 10.90 10.85 5.30
C TYR A 42 10.65 9.64 6.19
N ARG A 43 11.15 9.71 7.43
CA ARG A 43 10.69 8.88 8.53
C ARG A 43 10.07 9.77 9.61
N THR A 44 9.05 9.28 10.28
CA THR A 44 8.30 9.99 11.32
C THR A 44 8.20 9.08 12.52
N PRO A 45 8.68 9.48 13.71
CA PRO A 45 8.54 8.66 14.90
C PRO A 45 7.06 8.57 15.29
N LEU A 46 6.67 7.42 15.81
CA LEU A 46 5.33 7.15 16.33
C LEU A 46 5.43 6.92 17.83
N ASP A 47 4.47 7.47 18.59
CA ASP A 47 4.31 7.10 19.99
C ASP A 47 3.60 5.74 20.16
N GLU A 48 3.42 5.29 21.40
CA GLU A 48 2.75 4.03 21.72
C GLU A 48 1.30 3.95 21.23
N LYS A 49 0.67 5.09 20.91
CA LYS A 49 -0.69 5.19 20.37
C LYS A 49 -0.71 5.29 18.84
N GLY A 50 0.46 5.31 18.20
CA GLY A 50 0.60 5.51 16.76
C GLY A 50 0.39 6.98 16.34
N GLU A 51 0.53 7.94 17.25
CA GLU A 51 0.50 9.35 16.91
C GLU A 51 1.88 9.79 16.38
N PRO A 52 1.90 10.50 15.23
CA PRO A 52 3.14 10.90 14.59
C PRO A 52 3.77 12.13 15.27
N GLY A 53 5.08 12.05 15.52
CA GLY A 53 5.90 13.17 15.96
C GLY A 53 6.46 14.01 14.80
N ARG A 54 7.58 14.67 15.04
CA ARG A 54 8.27 15.48 14.03
C ARG A 54 8.98 14.57 13.02
N ARG A 55 8.66 14.72 11.73
CA ARG A 55 9.34 13.97 10.66
C ARG A 55 10.80 14.41 10.47
N GLU A 56 11.60 13.47 9.98
CA GLU A 56 13.01 13.63 9.65
C GLU A 56 13.28 13.14 8.23
N VAL A 57 14.27 13.72 7.55
CA VAL A 57 14.78 13.17 6.28
C VAL A 57 15.42 11.82 6.57
N PHE A 58 14.92 10.78 5.93
CA PHE A 58 15.52 9.45 5.95
C PHE A 58 16.52 9.30 4.80
N ARG A 59 16.14 9.73 3.60
CA ARG A 59 17.02 9.74 2.43
C ARG A 59 16.61 10.80 1.43
N GLN A 60 17.60 11.54 0.91
CA GLN A 60 17.44 12.49 -0.20
C GLN A 60 18.08 11.89 -1.45
N PHE A 61 17.36 11.92 -2.57
CA PHE A 61 17.84 11.47 -3.87
C PHE A 61 18.34 12.65 -4.70
N LYS A 62 19.36 12.40 -5.51
CA LYS A 62 19.93 13.35 -6.46
C LYS A 62 19.32 13.18 -7.85
N GLU A 63 19.49 14.19 -8.70
CA GLU A 63 19.14 14.08 -10.10
C GLU A 63 19.83 12.88 -10.76
N GLY A 64 19.09 12.15 -11.61
CA GLY A 64 19.56 10.93 -12.26
C GLY A 64 19.48 9.66 -11.40
N GLU A 65 19.23 9.76 -10.09
CA GLU A 65 19.01 8.59 -9.24
C GLU A 65 17.57 8.05 -9.34
N GLY A 66 16.67 8.71 -10.06
CA GLY A 66 15.23 8.46 -9.97
C GLY A 66 14.62 9.02 -8.68
N ILE A 67 13.29 8.99 -8.60
CA ILE A 67 12.53 9.57 -7.48
C ILE A 67 11.72 8.50 -6.75
N PRO A 68 11.62 8.57 -5.41
CA PRO A 68 10.93 7.54 -4.65
C PRO A 68 9.42 7.61 -4.90
N ASP A 69 8.83 6.46 -5.20
CA ASP A 69 7.39 6.29 -5.41
C ASP A 69 6.84 5.36 -4.31
N GLY A 70 6.13 4.31 -4.67
CA GLY A 70 5.59 3.30 -3.78
C GLY A 70 6.64 2.41 -3.11
N ALA A 71 6.30 1.90 -1.91
CA ALA A 71 7.23 1.17 -1.06
C ALA A 71 6.59 0.09 -0.18
N ALA A 72 7.44 -0.78 0.35
CA ALA A 72 7.10 -1.78 1.35
C ALA A 72 8.24 -1.95 2.37
N MET A 73 7.95 -2.58 3.51
CA MET A 73 8.92 -2.90 4.55
C MET A 73 9.11 -4.41 4.62
N ASP A 74 10.34 -4.87 4.81
CA ASP A 74 10.62 -6.27 5.14
C ASP A 74 10.69 -6.52 6.66
N VAL A 75 10.75 -7.80 7.05
CA VAL A 75 10.76 -8.19 8.47
C VAL A 75 12.04 -7.78 9.22
N GLU A 76 13.10 -7.38 8.50
CA GLU A 76 14.34 -6.86 9.08
C GLU A 76 14.29 -5.33 9.28
N GLY A 77 13.17 -4.70 8.92
CA GLY A 77 12.99 -3.25 9.00
C GLY A 77 13.66 -2.47 7.86
N CYS A 78 14.01 -3.15 6.76
CA CYS A 78 14.52 -2.47 5.58
C CYS A 78 13.38 -1.97 4.70
N TYR A 79 13.53 -0.75 4.20
CA TYR A 79 12.55 -0.07 3.36
C TYR A 79 12.87 -0.33 1.88
N TRP A 80 11.91 -0.90 1.16
CA TRP A 80 12.01 -1.20 -0.27
C TRP A 80 11.22 -0.17 -1.06
N SER A 81 11.87 0.54 -1.97
CA SER A 81 11.24 1.58 -2.81
C SER A 81 11.33 1.23 -4.28
N ALA A 82 10.22 1.40 -4.99
CA ALA A 82 10.28 1.66 -6.42
C ALA A 82 10.86 3.07 -6.63
N LEU A 83 11.82 3.19 -7.56
CA LEU A 83 12.38 4.47 -7.96
C LEU A 83 11.87 4.80 -9.36
N PHE A 84 10.85 5.66 -9.42
CA PHE A 84 10.26 6.16 -10.65
C PHE A 84 11.32 6.90 -11.47
N ASP A 85 11.37 6.64 -12.77
CA ASP A 85 12.42 7.11 -13.69
C ASP A 85 13.85 6.64 -13.32
N GLY A 86 13.98 5.77 -12.31
CA GLY A 86 15.26 5.27 -11.80
C GLY A 86 15.65 3.90 -12.33
N TRP A 87 14.80 3.25 -13.13
CA TRP A 87 15.00 1.91 -13.70
C TRP A 87 15.26 0.82 -12.66
N ARG A 88 14.79 0.99 -11.42
CA ARG A 88 15.17 0.07 -10.34
C ARG A 88 14.25 0.06 -9.14
N ILE A 89 14.36 -1.04 -8.40
CA ILE A 89 13.93 -1.17 -7.01
C ILE A 89 15.17 -1.09 -6.13
N ALA A 90 15.09 -0.40 -5.00
CA ALA A 90 16.18 -0.31 -4.03
C ALA A 90 15.72 -0.73 -2.64
N ARG A 91 16.61 -1.40 -1.89
CA ARG A 91 16.42 -1.79 -0.49
C ARG A 91 17.31 -0.92 0.39
N PHE A 92 16.73 -0.27 1.38
CA PHE A 92 17.45 0.60 2.32
C PHE A 92 17.43 0.03 3.74
N SER A 93 18.57 0.07 4.42
CA SER A 93 18.68 -0.30 5.83
C SER A 93 17.81 0.59 6.72
N PRO A 94 17.52 0.22 7.97
CA PRO A 94 16.80 1.09 8.91
C PRO A 94 17.49 2.45 9.16
N GLN A 95 18.77 2.59 8.78
CA GLN A 95 19.57 3.81 8.87
C GLN A 95 19.63 4.60 7.56
N GLY A 96 19.03 4.11 6.47
CA GLY A 96 18.94 4.80 5.17
C GLY A 96 20.06 4.46 4.18
N GLU A 97 20.96 3.54 4.52
CA GLU A 97 21.99 3.02 3.61
C GLU A 97 21.35 2.15 2.53
N GLN A 98 21.81 2.25 1.27
CA GLN A 98 21.33 1.35 0.22
C GLN A 98 22.06 0.02 0.32
N LEU A 99 21.32 -1.04 0.63
CA LEU A 99 21.85 -2.39 0.78
C LEU A 99 21.82 -3.17 -0.53
N GLU A 100 20.73 -3.03 -1.28
CA GLU A 100 20.51 -3.78 -2.52
C GLU A 100 19.85 -2.92 -3.58
N GLU A 101 20.09 -3.27 -4.85
CA GLU A 101 19.52 -2.66 -6.03
C GLU A 101 19.12 -3.74 -7.03
N TYR A 102 17.96 -3.59 -7.63
CA TYR A 102 17.42 -4.49 -8.65
C TYR A 102 17.03 -3.69 -9.88
N ARG A 103 17.78 -3.88 -10.97
CA ARG A 103 17.51 -3.20 -12.24
C ARG A 103 16.27 -3.76 -12.92
N MET A 104 15.43 -2.86 -13.41
CA MET A 104 14.20 -3.16 -14.11
C MET A 104 14.39 -2.92 -15.62
N PRO A 105 13.69 -3.64 -16.50
CA PRO A 105 13.77 -3.45 -17.94
C PRO A 105 12.83 -2.31 -18.39
N VAL A 106 12.33 -1.52 -17.43
CA VAL A 106 11.38 -0.43 -17.61
C VAL A 106 11.81 0.77 -16.78
N ARG A 107 11.54 1.96 -17.32
CA ARG A 107 11.96 3.24 -16.75
C ARG A 107 11.28 3.55 -15.41
N CYS A 108 9.98 3.31 -15.33
CA CYS A 108 9.12 3.79 -14.25
C CYS A 108 8.43 2.65 -13.49
N PRO A 109 9.13 1.94 -12.58
CA PRO A 109 8.45 1.18 -11.54
C PRO A 109 7.74 2.16 -10.58
N THR A 110 6.56 1.77 -10.10
CA THR A 110 5.68 2.66 -9.32
C THR A 110 5.40 2.17 -7.90
N MET A 111 5.28 0.86 -7.67
CA MET A 111 5.00 0.32 -6.33
C MET A 111 5.60 -1.07 -6.17
N VAL A 112 5.96 -1.41 -4.93
CA VAL A 112 6.36 -2.76 -4.53
C VAL A 112 5.48 -3.30 -3.42
N CYS A 113 5.19 -4.60 -3.46
CA CYS A 113 4.48 -5.30 -2.40
C CYS A 113 5.01 -6.72 -2.27
N PHE A 114 5.15 -7.22 -1.04
CA PHE A 114 5.53 -8.60 -0.81
C PHE A 114 4.29 -9.51 -0.82
N GLY A 115 4.45 -10.69 -1.40
CA GLY A 115 3.43 -11.75 -1.42
C GLY A 115 4.07 -13.12 -1.61
N GLY A 116 3.24 -14.09 -2.02
CA GLY A 116 3.57 -15.51 -1.95
C GLY A 116 3.39 -16.07 -0.54
N ASP A 117 3.31 -17.40 -0.44
CA ASP A 117 3.02 -18.07 0.84
C ASP A 117 4.07 -17.80 1.93
N ASP A 118 5.32 -17.60 1.52
CA ASP A 118 6.46 -17.28 2.37
C ASP A 118 6.76 -15.78 2.47
N MET A 119 5.97 -14.93 1.81
CA MET A 119 6.18 -13.47 1.70
C MET A 119 7.53 -13.08 1.06
N LYS A 120 8.16 -13.96 0.29
CA LYS A 120 9.47 -13.72 -0.37
C LYS A 120 9.37 -13.45 -1.87
N THR A 121 8.19 -13.11 -2.36
CA THR A 121 8.00 -12.62 -3.73
C THR A 121 7.66 -11.15 -3.71
N LEU A 122 8.47 -10.31 -4.35
CA LEU A 122 8.18 -8.90 -4.57
C LEU A 122 7.37 -8.75 -5.85
N PHE A 123 6.14 -8.25 -5.73
CA PHE A 123 5.29 -7.82 -6.84
C PHE A 123 5.57 -6.34 -7.11
N ILE A 124 5.75 -6.00 -8.38
CA ILE A 124 6.18 -4.67 -8.80
C ILE A 124 5.22 -4.18 -9.87
N THR A 125 4.58 -3.03 -9.63
CA THR A 125 3.81 -2.32 -10.67
C THR A 125 4.67 -1.31 -11.39
N THR A 126 4.31 -1.01 -12.63
CA THR A 126 5.03 -0.06 -13.48
C THR A 126 4.03 0.76 -14.28
N THR A 127 4.46 1.84 -14.94
CA THR A 127 3.56 2.69 -15.74
C THR A 127 4.08 2.93 -17.16
N ARG A 128 3.15 3.25 -18.08
CA ARG A 128 3.40 3.85 -19.41
C ARG A 128 3.04 5.33 -19.45
N GLU A 129 2.62 5.90 -18.33
CA GLU A 129 2.22 7.29 -18.26
C GLU A 129 3.36 8.20 -18.74
N ASN A 130 3.00 9.21 -19.53
CA ASN A 130 3.93 10.16 -20.14
C ASN A 130 4.99 9.52 -21.07
N MET A 131 4.74 8.33 -21.62
CA MET A 131 5.54 7.76 -22.71
C MET A 131 4.91 8.08 -24.06
N ASP A 132 5.75 8.47 -25.03
CA ASP A 132 5.32 8.58 -26.42
C ASP A 132 5.28 7.21 -27.13
N ALA A 133 4.84 7.21 -28.39
CA ALA A 133 4.71 5.98 -29.17
C ALA A 133 6.05 5.30 -29.46
N GLU A 134 7.13 6.07 -29.61
CA GLU A 134 8.47 5.55 -29.87
C GLU A 134 9.04 4.88 -28.60
N GLU A 135 8.91 5.54 -27.45
CA GLU A 135 9.28 4.99 -26.15
C GLU A 135 8.49 3.72 -25.82
N MET A 136 7.18 3.70 -26.06
CA MET A 136 6.36 2.51 -25.84
C MET A 136 6.77 1.35 -26.74
N ALA A 137 7.16 1.63 -28.00
CA ALA A 137 7.67 0.60 -28.90
C ALA A 137 9.05 0.08 -28.46
N LYS A 138 9.90 0.96 -27.92
CA LYS A 138 11.23 0.61 -27.40
C LYS A 138 11.19 -0.18 -26.09
N TYR A 139 10.24 0.16 -25.20
CA TYR A 139 10.07 -0.45 -23.88
C TYR A 139 8.67 -1.06 -23.73
N PRO A 140 8.37 -2.14 -24.46
CA PRO A 140 7.01 -2.70 -24.53
C PRO A 140 6.50 -3.25 -23.19
N LEU A 141 7.41 -3.53 -22.24
CA LEU A 141 7.07 -4.04 -20.92
C LEU A 141 6.68 -2.95 -19.91
N SER A 142 6.85 -1.67 -20.23
CA SER A 142 6.35 -0.57 -19.38
C SER A 142 4.84 -0.78 -19.13
N GLY A 143 4.33 -0.52 -17.95
CA GLY A 143 2.94 -0.79 -17.57
C GLY A 143 2.61 -2.25 -17.23
N ALA A 144 3.56 -3.19 -17.39
CA ALA A 144 3.39 -4.56 -16.91
C ALA A 144 3.57 -4.66 -15.38
N ILE A 145 3.15 -5.80 -14.84
CA ILE A 145 3.45 -6.22 -13.46
C ILE A 145 4.58 -7.23 -13.52
N PHE A 146 5.57 -7.06 -12.66
CA PHE A 146 6.71 -7.96 -12.53
C PHE A 146 6.70 -8.67 -11.18
N THR A 147 7.37 -9.82 -11.13
CA THR A 147 7.64 -10.51 -9.87
C THR A 147 9.13 -10.80 -9.75
N LEU A 148 9.66 -10.62 -8.55
CA LEU A 148 11.07 -10.83 -8.22
C LEU A 148 11.17 -11.66 -6.93
N PRO A 149 11.82 -12.83 -6.94
CA PRO A 149 12.13 -13.55 -5.71
C PRO A 149 13.20 -12.80 -4.90
N VAL A 150 13.01 -12.74 -3.58
CA VAL A 150 13.92 -12.05 -2.65
C VAL A 150 14.29 -12.95 -1.48
N SER A 151 15.42 -12.68 -0.82
CA SER A 151 15.93 -13.51 0.28
C SER A 151 15.20 -13.30 1.60
N VAL A 152 14.67 -12.09 1.83
CA VAL A 152 14.05 -11.65 3.08
C VAL A 152 12.54 -11.50 2.88
N ALA A 153 11.76 -11.99 3.85
CA ALA A 153 10.31 -11.93 3.80
C ALA A 153 9.80 -10.50 4.06
N GLY A 154 8.71 -10.14 3.39
CA GLY A 154 8.00 -8.89 3.63
C GLY A 154 7.15 -8.87 4.90
N MET A 155 6.86 -7.66 5.38
CA MET A 155 5.83 -7.46 6.40
C MET A 155 4.43 -7.73 5.81
N LYS A 156 3.63 -8.54 6.51
CA LYS A 156 2.21 -8.72 6.18
C LYS A 156 1.45 -7.43 6.46
N LYS A 157 0.64 -6.98 5.51
CA LYS A 157 -0.16 -5.77 5.66
C LYS A 157 -1.36 -6.03 6.57
N SER A 158 -1.53 -5.19 7.59
CA SER A 158 -2.71 -5.20 8.45
C SER A 158 -3.95 -4.80 7.67
N ARG A 159 -5.07 -5.46 7.96
CA ARG A 159 -6.37 -5.03 7.43
C ARG A 159 -6.84 -3.79 8.16
N PHE A 160 -7.51 -2.88 7.43
CA PHE A 160 -8.20 -1.76 8.06
C PHE A 160 -9.27 -2.30 9.02
N ASN A 161 -9.20 -1.89 10.30
CA ASN A 161 -10.11 -2.36 11.33
C ASN A 161 -11.22 -1.34 11.61
N ARG A 162 -12.39 -1.54 11.01
CA ARG A 162 -13.53 -0.63 11.21
C ARG A 162 -14.21 -0.90 12.54
N THR A 163 -14.15 0.05 13.46
CA THR A 163 -14.93 0.05 14.70
C THR A 163 -16.15 0.96 14.51
N LEU A 164 -17.30 0.37 14.19
CA LEU A 164 -18.57 1.10 14.23
C LEU A 164 -18.91 1.41 15.69
N SER A 165 -19.02 2.70 16.04
CA SER A 165 -19.70 3.10 17.28
C SER A 165 -21.14 2.52 17.25
N ARG A 166 -21.67 2.10 18.41
CA ARG A 166 -23.04 1.54 18.53
C ARG A 166 -24.07 2.44 17.85
N VAL A 167 -23.93 3.76 18.01
CA VAL A 167 -24.81 4.80 17.44
C VAL A 167 -24.82 4.81 15.91
N ASN A 168 -23.67 4.59 15.26
CA ASN A 168 -23.59 4.53 13.79
C ASN A 168 -24.09 3.20 13.24
N ARG A 169 -23.99 2.11 13.99
CA ARG A 169 -24.53 0.81 13.58
C ARG A 169 -26.05 0.88 13.45
N ASP A 170 -26.72 1.46 14.44
CA ASP A 170 -28.19 1.59 14.44
C ASP A 170 -28.68 2.55 13.35
N HIS A 171 -27.97 3.66 13.09
CA HIS A 171 -28.32 4.59 12.02
C HIS A 171 -28.12 4.01 10.61
N VAL A 172 -27.03 3.25 10.39
CA VAL A 172 -26.78 2.58 9.11
C VAL A 172 -27.80 1.46 8.90
N LEU A 173 -28.11 0.67 9.93
CA LEU A 173 -29.14 -0.36 9.87
C LEU A 173 -30.53 0.24 9.64
N ALA A 174 -30.87 1.36 10.28
CA ALA A 174 -32.11 2.08 10.05
C ALA A 174 -32.21 2.62 8.62
N ARG A 175 -31.11 3.10 8.03
CA ARG A 175 -31.07 3.55 6.62
C ARG A 175 -31.20 2.39 5.64
N ILE A 176 -30.53 1.27 5.90
CA ILE A 176 -30.64 0.05 5.08
C ILE A 176 -32.07 -0.50 5.16
N ALA A 177 -32.66 -0.54 6.36
CA ALA A 177 -34.06 -0.93 6.56
C ALA A 177 -35.03 0.02 5.83
N ALA A 178 -34.83 1.34 5.94
CA ALA A 178 -35.65 2.33 5.24
C ALA A 178 -35.55 2.23 3.71
N GLN A 179 -34.38 1.87 3.16
CA GLN A 179 -34.18 1.65 1.73
C GLN A 179 -34.80 0.34 1.22
N HIS A 180 -35.08 -0.63 2.10
CA HIS A 180 -35.71 -1.91 1.75
C HIS A 180 -37.19 -1.99 2.17
N LEU A 181 -37.75 -0.95 2.83
CA LEU A 181 -39.14 -0.90 3.31
C LEU A 181 -40.13 -0.25 2.34
N HIS A 182 -39.74 0.01 1.09
CA HIS A 182 -40.72 0.26 0.02
C HIS A 182 -41.40 -1.04 -0.39
N GLY A 183 -42.35 -1.48 0.44
CA GLY A 183 -43.32 -2.51 0.12
C GLY A 183 -43.10 -3.86 0.80
N ALA A 184 -43.44 -3.96 2.09
CA ALA A 184 -43.86 -5.24 2.66
C ALA A 184 -44.69 -5.01 3.93
N ARG A 185 -45.99 -5.29 3.83
CA ARG A 185 -46.84 -5.57 4.99
C ARG A 185 -46.37 -6.89 5.59
N ASP A 186 -45.41 -6.86 6.51
CA ASP A 186 -45.31 -7.83 7.62
C ASP A 186 -44.11 -7.50 8.51
N LEU A 187 -44.33 -6.61 9.47
CA LEU A 187 -43.31 -6.20 10.44
C LEU A 187 -43.00 -7.29 11.49
N ALA A 188 -43.85 -8.30 11.65
CA ALA A 188 -43.75 -9.26 12.75
C ALA A 188 -42.78 -10.43 12.48
N GLN A 189 -42.54 -10.82 11.22
CA GLN A 189 -41.68 -11.96 10.89
C GLN A 189 -40.19 -11.60 10.73
N PHE A 190 -39.86 -10.36 10.34
CA PHE A 190 -38.46 -9.97 10.12
C PHE A 190 -37.68 -9.78 11.43
N ALA A 191 -38.37 -9.38 12.51
CA ALA A 191 -37.74 -9.13 13.81
C ALA A 191 -37.30 -10.42 14.55
N GLN A 192 -37.92 -11.57 14.28
CA GLN A 192 -37.60 -12.82 14.99
C GLN A 192 -36.38 -13.56 14.42
N GLY A 193 -36.04 -13.38 13.13
CA GLY A 193 -34.87 -14.02 12.51
C GLY A 193 -33.52 -13.35 12.84
N PHE A 194 -33.52 -12.07 13.19
CA PHE A 194 -32.29 -11.29 13.33
C PHE A 194 -31.61 -11.38 14.72
N LEU A 195 -32.30 -11.94 15.72
CA LEU A 195 -31.72 -12.16 17.06
C LEU A 195 -30.77 -13.39 17.12
N HIS A 196 -30.65 -14.18 16.04
CA HIS A 196 -29.84 -15.42 16.01
C HIS A 196 -28.61 -15.39 15.08
N GLY A 197 -27.89 -14.25 15.03
CA GLY A 197 -26.43 -14.30 14.82
C GLY A 197 -25.89 -14.71 13.45
N CYS A 198 -26.42 -14.19 12.33
CA CYS A 198 -25.79 -14.39 11.02
C CYS A 198 -24.66 -13.38 10.76
N ARG A 199 -23.40 -13.86 10.74
CA ARG A 199 -22.21 -13.15 10.26
C ARG A 199 -22.18 -13.17 8.73
N PHE A 200 -22.23 -12.01 8.07
CA PHE A 200 -21.88 -11.90 6.66
C PHE A 200 -20.37 -11.62 6.54
N GLN A 201 -19.62 -12.64 6.15
CA GLN A 201 -18.21 -12.56 5.82
C GLN A 201 -18.10 -12.35 4.31
N VAL A 202 -17.88 -11.11 3.86
CA VAL A 202 -17.53 -10.83 2.47
C VAL A 202 -16.02 -11.04 2.33
N GLY A 203 -15.63 -12.27 2.02
CA GLY A 203 -14.28 -12.61 1.57
C GLY A 203 -14.21 -12.45 0.06
N LEU A 204 -13.58 -11.38 -0.42
CA LEU A 204 -13.05 -11.35 -1.79
C LEU A 204 -11.62 -11.88 -1.73
N ASP A 205 -11.46 -13.19 -1.84
CA ASP A 205 -10.18 -13.81 -2.17
C ASP A 205 -9.99 -13.70 -3.69
N ILE A 206 -9.39 -12.60 -4.13
CA ILE A 206 -8.90 -12.50 -5.51
C ILE A 206 -7.55 -13.23 -5.54
N LYS A 207 -7.53 -14.47 -6.03
CA LYS A 207 -6.29 -15.16 -6.41
C LYS A 207 -5.73 -14.48 -7.67
N VAL A 208 -4.70 -13.65 -7.50
CA VAL A 208 -4.02 -12.91 -8.58
C VAL A 208 -3.13 -13.82 -9.46
N GLU A 209 -3.27 -15.15 -9.38
CA GLU A 209 -2.32 -16.09 -9.98
C GLU A 209 -2.47 -16.30 -11.48
N HIS A 210 -3.51 -15.74 -12.13
CA HIS A 210 -3.85 -16.06 -13.52
C HIS A 210 -4.02 -14.87 -14.48
N LEU A 211 -3.69 -13.64 -14.06
CA LEU A 211 -4.03 -12.45 -14.88
C LEU A 211 -2.91 -11.88 -15.75
N PHE A 212 -1.65 -12.32 -15.61
CA PHE A 212 -0.54 -11.72 -16.36
C PHE A 212 0.53 -12.76 -16.76
N PRO A 213 1.14 -12.65 -17.95
CA PRO A 213 2.32 -13.45 -18.27
C PRO A 213 3.41 -13.18 -17.23
N ARG A 214 3.89 -14.23 -16.56
CA ARG A 214 4.95 -14.13 -15.54
C ARG A 214 6.27 -13.76 -16.22
N ILE A 215 6.72 -12.53 -16.01
CA ILE A 215 8.09 -12.11 -16.32
C ILE A 215 8.86 -12.18 -15.00
N THR A 216 9.63 -13.25 -14.82
CA THR A 216 10.51 -13.41 -13.66
C THR A 216 11.84 -12.75 -14.00
N MET A 217 12.32 -11.88 -13.12
CA MET A 217 13.65 -11.27 -13.25
C MET A 217 14.66 -12.04 -12.40
N ASP A 218 15.80 -12.38 -12.99
CA ASP A 218 16.94 -12.96 -12.29
C ASP A 218 17.83 -11.86 -11.70
N ARG A 219 18.51 -12.16 -10.59
CA ARG A 219 19.51 -11.25 -9.98
C ARG A 219 20.70 -11.10 -10.94
N THR A 220 20.99 -9.87 -11.35
CA THR A 220 22.26 -9.50 -12.01
C THR A 220 23.36 -9.31 -10.99
#